data_AF-A0A2D8C5L0-F1
#
_entry.id   AF-A0A2D8C5L0-F1
#
_cell.length_a   1.000
_cell.length_b   1.000
_cell.length_c   1.000
_cell.angle_alpha   90.00
_cell.angle_beta   90.00
_cell.angle_gamma   90.00
#
_symmetry.space_group_name_H-M   'P 1'
#
loop_
_entity.id
_entity.type
_entity.pdbx_description
1 polymer ?
#
loop_
_entity_poly.entity_id
_entity_poly.type
_entity_poly.pdbx_seq_one_letter_code
_entity_poly.pdbx_strand_id
1 'polypeptide(L)'
;MKEKRENLSWVSVRLKPDVFARLKEESRSLGVSLSHLIRMKLSADTIKIIDTKGILNAIDKVVAEQARVNNNINQLAKHANTYRDKISPEIFLNHTIQMAKHLEHRDFMNKFLKQIYQAIK
;
A
#
# COMPACT_ATOMS: atom_id res chain seq x y z
N MET A 1 -13.52 -15.03 -32.05
CA MET A 1 -14.98 -15.23 -32.02
C MET A 1 -15.65 -13.90 -32.37
N LYS A 2 -16.56 -13.86 -33.36
CA LYS A 2 -17.37 -12.66 -33.63
C LYS A 2 -18.51 -12.60 -32.62
N GLU A 3 -18.49 -11.64 -31.70
CA GLU A 3 -19.59 -11.41 -30.74
C GLU A 3 -20.89 -11.06 -31.49
N LYS A 4 -22.00 -11.71 -31.11
CA LYS A 4 -23.33 -11.42 -31.67
C LYS A 4 -23.78 -10.04 -31.18
N ARG A 5 -24.21 -9.18 -32.11
CA ARG A 5 -24.68 -7.80 -31.81
C ARG A 5 -25.90 -7.76 -30.87
N GLU A 6 -26.62 -8.86 -30.76
CA GLU A 6 -27.82 -9.06 -29.95
C GLU A 6 -27.57 -8.84 -28.43
N ASN A 7 -26.31 -8.90 -27.96
CA ASN A 7 -25.95 -8.74 -26.55
C ASN A 7 -25.24 -7.41 -26.21
N LEU A 8 -25.27 -6.41 -27.10
CA LEU A 8 -24.56 -5.14 -26.90
C LEU A 8 -25.51 -4.02 -26.45
N SER A 9 -25.21 -3.39 -25.31
CA SER A 9 -25.89 -2.18 -24.85
C SER A 9 -25.16 -0.92 -25.33
N TRP A 10 -25.92 0.13 -25.69
CA TRP A 10 -25.34 1.42 -26.07
C TRP A 10 -24.99 2.25 -24.84
N VAL A 11 -23.81 2.86 -24.84
CA VAL A 11 -23.32 3.75 -23.79
C VAL A 11 -22.84 5.06 -24.43
N SER A 12 -23.30 6.20 -23.91
CA SER A 12 -22.81 7.52 -24.30
C SER A 12 -22.04 8.18 -23.15
N VAL A 13 -20.88 8.75 -23.45
CA VAL A 13 -19.99 9.37 -22.45
C VAL A 13 -19.52 10.72 -22.97
N ARG A 14 -19.51 11.74 -22.12
CA ARG A 14 -18.90 13.05 -22.42
C ARG A 14 -17.45 13.04 -21.97
N LEU A 15 -16.54 13.41 -22.86
CA LEU A 15 -15.11 13.48 -22.60
C LEU A 15 -14.64 14.93 -22.71
N LYS A 16 -13.61 15.28 -21.93
CA LYS A 16 -12.91 16.56 -22.12
C LYS A 16 -12.22 16.57 -23.49
N PRO A 17 -12.11 17.74 -24.16
CA PRO A 17 -11.56 17.82 -25.53
C PRO A 17 -10.14 17.26 -25.67
N ASP A 18 -9.29 17.47 -24.66
CA ASP A 18 -7.90 17.01 -24.63
C ASP A 18 -7.78 15.48 -24.51
N VAL A 19 -8.69 14.85 -23.76
CA VAL A 19 -8.75 13.40 -23.61
C VAL A 19 -9.25 12.77 -24.91
N PHE A 20 -10.27 13.37 -25.53
CA PHE A 20 -10.80 12.91 -26.82
C PHE A 20 -9.75 12.99 -27.93
N ALA A 21 -9.00 14.10 -28.01
CA ALA A 21 -7.94 14.25 -28.99
C ALA A 21 -6.86 13.16 -28.86
N ARG A 22 -6.43 12.86 -27.64
CA ARG A 22 -5.46 11.80 -27.35
C ARG A 22 -5.95 10.42 -27.77
N LEU A 23 -7.20 10.07 -27.44
CA LEU A 23 -7.80 8.79 -27.84
C LEU A 23 -7.95 8.67 -29.36
N LYS A 24 -8.22 9.77 -30.06
CA LYS A 24 -8.34 9.79 -31.52
C LYS A 24 -6.99 9.57 -32.20
N GLU A 25 -5.93 10.17 -31.68
CA GLU A 25 -4.57 9.96 -32.20
C GLU A 25 -4.10 8.52 -31.95
N GLU A 26 -4.34 8.00 -30.74
CA GLU A 26 -4.01 6.61 -30.38
C GLU A 26 -4.81 5.59 -31.23
N SER A 27 -6.08 5.87 -31.51
CA SER A 27 -6.91 5.07 -32.42
C SER A 27 -6.32 5.05 -33.84
N ARG A 28 -5.81 6.18 -34.31
CA ARG A 28 -5.20 6.31 -35.64
C ARG A 28 -3.86 5.55 -35.72
N SER A 29 -3.00 5.70 -34.72
CA SER A 29 -1.70 5.04 -34.69
C SER A 29 -1.81 3.51 -34.61
N LEU A 30 -2.81 3.01 -33.89
CA LEU A 30 -3.09 1.57 -33.75
C LEU A 30 -3.92 0.98 -34.90
N GLY A 31 -4.45 1.80 -35.81
CA GLY A 31 -5.28 1.35 -36.93
C GLY A 31 -6.62 0.72 -36.51
N VAL A 32 -7.10 1.01 -35.29
CA VAL A 32 -8.35 0.45 -34.74
C VAL A 32 -9.43 1.53 -34.64
N SER A 33 -10.69 1.13 -34.69
CA SER A 33 -11.79 2.07 -34.43
C SER A 33 -11.76 2.59 -32.99
N LEU A 34 -12.13 3.85 -32.78
CA LEU A 34 -12.18 4.49 -31.47
C LEU A 34 -13.03 3.68 -30.46
N SER A 35 -14.17 3.14 -30.90
CA SER A 35 -15.02 2.31 -30.03
C SER A 35 -14.36 0.99 -29.64
N HIS A 36 -13.54 0.40 -30.52
CA HIS A 36 -12.77 -0.80 -30.20
C HIS A 36 -11.65 -0.49 -29.21
N LEU A 37 -10.93 0.63 -29.41
CA LEU A 37 -9.92 1.12 -28.47
C LEU A 37 -10.51 1.35 -27.07
N ILE A 38 -11.67 2.00 -26.98
CA ILE A 38 -12.37 2.25 -25.72
C ILE A 38 -12.77 0.94 -25.05
N ARG A 39 -13.36 -0.02 -25.79
CA ARG A 39 -13.69 -1.34 -25.24
C ARG A 39 -12.45 -2.07 -24.74
N MET A 40 -11.36 -2.06 -25.51
CA MET A 40 -10.11 -2.71 -25.11
C MET A 40 -9.52 -2.10 -23.83
N LYS A 41 -9.57 -0.76 -23.69
CA LYS A 41 -9.15 -0.07 -22.45
C LYS A 41 -10.09 -0.33 -21.26
N LEU A 42 -11.39 -0.52 -21.49
CA LEU A 42 -12.38 -0.83 -20.45
C LEU A 42 -12.39 -2.31 -20.04
N SER A 43 -12.07 -3.21 -20.98
CA SER A 43 -12.01 -4.66 -20.78
C SER A 43 -10.66 -5.14 -20.26
N ALA A 44 -9.64 -4.27 -20.18
CA ALA A 44 -8.41 -4.56 -19.46
C ALA A 44 -8.77 -4.76 -17.97
N ASP A 45 -8.77 -6.04 -17.57
CA ASP A 45 -9.43 -6.57 -16.38
C ASP A 45 -9.09 -5.81 -15.09
N THR A 46 -10.14 -5.43 -14.35
CA THR A 46 -10.10 -4.75 -13.04
C THR A 46 -9.30 -3.44 -12.96
N ILE A 47 -9.94 -2.31 -13.26
CA ILE A 47 -9.59 -1.05 -12.59
C ILE A 47 -10.12 -1.12 -11.15
N LYS A 48 -9.40 -1.84 -10.26
CA LYS A 48 -9.48 -1.54 -8.84
C LYS A 48 -8.91 -0.13 -8.68
N ILE A 49 -9.78 0.86 -8.49
CA ILE A 49 -9.35 2.18 -8.05
C ILE A 49 -8.87 2.00 -6.60
N ILE A 50 -7.60 1.64 -6.46
CA ILE A 50 -6.92 1.60 -5.17
C ILE A 50 -6.51 3.04 -4.90
N ASP A 51 -7.03 3.64 -3.83
CA ASP A 51 -6.51 4.91 -3.31
C ASP A 51 -5.13 4.67 -2.70
N THR A 52 -4.13 4.60 -3.58
CA THR A 52 -2.72 4.42 -3.22
C THR A 52 -2.23 5.54 -2.31
N LYS A 53 -2.73 6.77 -2.47
CA LYS A 53 -2.40 7.88 -1.58
C LYS A 53 -2.96 7.67 -0.17
N GLY A 54 -4.23 7.28 -0.05
CA GLY A 54 -4.85 6.97 1.23
C GLY A 54 -4.12 5.83 1.97
N ILE A 55 -3.75 4.78 1.25
CA ILE A 55 -2.99 3.65 1.81
C ILE A 55 -1.58 4.08 2.23
N LEU A 56 -0.84 4.81 1.38
CA LEU A 56 0.49 5.30 1.72
C LEU A 56 0.46 6.23 2.95
N ASN A 57 -0.51 7.14 3.03
CA ASN A 57 -0.70 7.99 4.20
C ASN A 57 -1.01 7.20 5.48
N ALA A 58 -1.80 6.13 5.38
CA ALA A 58 -2.07 5.25 6.51
C ALA A 58 -0.82 4.49 6.96
N ILE A 59 -0.01 4.02 6.01
CA ILE A 59 1.28 3.37 6.26
C ILE A 59 2.24 4.35 6.95
N ASP A 60 2.36 5.57 6.45
CA ASP A 60 3.25 6.59 7.03
C ASP A 60 2.90 6.90 8.49
N LYS A 61 1.61 6.97 8.82
CA LYS A 61 1.15 7.13 10.21
C LYS A 61 1.57 5.96 11.09
N VAL A 62 1.38 4.73 10.62
CA VAL A 62 1.77 3.52 11.37
C VAL A 62 3.29 3.47 11.58
N VAL A 63 4.07 3.77 10.55
CA VAL A 63 5.54 3.81 10.63
C VAL A 63 6.01 4.90 11.60
N ALA A 64 5.38 6.08 11.59
CA ALA A 64 5.71 7.16 12.52
C ALA A 64 5.45 6.77 13.98
N GLU A 65 4.31 6.15 14.28
CA GLU A 65 4.03 5.64 15.63
C GLU A 65 5.01 4.52 16.02
N GLN A 66 5.34 3.62 15.09
CA GLN A 66 6.34 2.58 15.33
C GLN A 66 7.72 3.17 15.66
N ALA A 67 8.14 4.25 14.99
CA ALA A 67 9.38 4.94 15.28
C ALA A 67 9.40 5.54 16.70
N ARG A 68 8.27 6.11 17.15
CA ARG A 68 8.13 6.63 18.53
C ARG A 68 8.19 5.51 19.56
N VAL A 69 7.48 4.40 19.31
CA VAL A 69 7.51 3.22 20.17
C VAL A 69 8.94 2.67 20.27
N ASN A 70 9.66 2.55 19.15
CA ASN A 70 11.06 2.11 19.14
C ASN A 70 11.99 3.04 19.93
N ASN A 71 11.76 4.36 19.88
CA ASN A 71 12.54 5.30 20.67
C ASN A 71 12.28 5.10 22.18
N ASN A 72 11.02 4.96 22.58
CA ASN A 72 10.64 4.70 23.96
C ASN A 72 11.26 3.40 24.48
N ILE A 73 11.25 2.34 23.67
CA ILE A 73 11.93 1.08 23.96
C ILE A 73 13.42 1.29 24.21
N ASN A 74 14.11 2.02 23.32
CA ASN A 74 15.53 2.28 23.48
C ASN A 74 15.84 3.06 24.77
N GLN A 75 14.96 3.98 25.15
CA GLN A 75 15.08 4.71 26.40
C GLN A 75 14.88 3.78 27.60
N LEU A 76 13.86 2.92 27.59
CA LEU A 76 13.63 1.93 28.63
C LEU A 76 14.78 0.95 28.76
N ALA A 77 15.33 0.47 27.64
CA ALA A 77 16.51 -0.40 27.62
C ALA A 77 17.74 0.28 28.21
N LYS A 78 18.00 1.55 27.84
CA LYS A 78 19.07 2.36 28.45
C LYS A 78 18.85 2.52 29.96
N HIS A 79 17.63 2.83 30.38
CA HIS A 79 17.30 2.98 31.79
C HIS A 79 17.52 1.67 32.54
N ALA A 80 17.00 0.55 32.05
CA ALA A 80 17.20 -0.77 32.65
C ALA A 80 18.68 -1.15 32.77
N ASN A 81 19.50 -0.82 31.75
CA ASN A 81 20.94 -1.06 31.81
C ASN A 81 21.66 -0.17 32.84
N THR A 82 21.29 1.11 32.93
CA THR A 82 21.85 2.05 33.92
C THR A 82 21.56 1.64 35.35
N TYR A 83 20.38 1.08 35.61
CA TYR A 83 19.95 0.70 36.95
C TYR A 83 20.10 -0.79 37.24
N ARG A 84 20.71 -1.59 36.35
CA ARG A 84 20.78 -3.05 36.43
C ARG A 84 21.13 -3.59 37.82
N ASP A 85 22.11 -2.99 38.49
CA ASP A 85 22.60 -3.43 39.81
C ASP A 85 21.78 -2.85 40.99
N LYS A 86 20.79 -2.00 40.69
CA LYS A 86 19.93 -1.28 41.65
C LYS A 86 18.47 -1.71 41.60
N ILE A 87 18.07 -2.55 40.64
CA ILE A 87 16.71 -3.11 40.52
C ILE A 87 16.70 -4.57 40.92
N SER A 88 15.57 -5.07 41.43
CA SER A 88 15.47 -6.49 41.77
C SER A 88 15.69 -7.36 40.52
N PRO A 89 16.40 -8.50 40.64
CA PRO A 89 16.61 -9.41 39.51
C PRO A 89 15.31 -9.86 38.85
N GLU A 90 14.24 -10.02 39.63
CA GLU A 90 12.92 -10.41 39.14
C GLU A 90 12.29 -9.32 38.25
N ILE A 91 12.37 -8.05 38.64
CA ILE A 91 11.87 -6.93 37.84
C ILE A 91 12.67 -6.81 36.54
N PHE A 92 13.99 -6.99 36.61
CA PHE A 92 14.85 -6.97 35.43
C PHE A 92 14.52 -8.12 34.46
N LEU A 93 14.27 -9.32 34.97
CA LEU A 93 13.87 -10.48 34.18
C LEU A 93 12.53 -10.25 33.48
N ASN A 94 11.52 -9.78 34.21
CA ASN A 94 10.19 -9.47 33.65
C ASN A 94 10.28 -8.41 32.56
N HIS A 95 11.05 -7.34 32.79
CA HIS A 95 11.32 -6.33 31.76
C HIS A 95 11.97 -6.93 30.52
N THR A 96 12.96 -7.80 30.69
CA THR A 96 13.68 -8.45 29.56
C THR A 96 12.76 -9.35 28.74
N ILE A 97 11.85 -10.09 29.38
CA ILE A 97 10.86 -10.93 28.69
C ILE A 97 9.90 -10.09 27.85
N GLN A 98 9.39 -8.98 28.40
CA GLN A 98 8.49 -8.09 27.66
C GLN A 98 9.23 -7.41 26.50
N MET A 99 10.49 -7.04 26.70
CA MET A 99 11.35 -6.50 25.64
C MET A 99 11.51 -7.49 24.47
N ALA A 100 11.75 -8.77 24.76
CA ALA A 100 11.88 -9.81 23.74
C ALA A 100 10.59 -9.98 22.92
N LYS A 101 9.43 -10.07 23.58
CA LYS A 101 8.11 -10.17 22.90
C LYS A 101 7.84 -8.98 21.98
N HIS A 102 8.31 -7.80 22.38
CA HIS A 102 8.09 -6.59 21.62
C HIS A 102 9.03 -6.50 20.41
N LEU A 103 10.26 -7.00 20.51
CA LEU A 103 11.17 -7.15 19.37
C LEU A 103 10.60 -8.10 18.32
N GLU A 104 9.99 -9.21 18.72
CA GLU A 104 9.31 -10.13 17.78
C GLU A 104 8.19 -9.43 17.01
N HIS A 105 7.34 -8.67 17.70
CA HIS A 105 6.27 -7.88 17.04
C HIS A 105 6.83 -6.83 16.10
N ARG A 106 7.89 -6.12 16.51
CA ARG A 106 8.57 -5.11 15.68
C ARG A 106 9.10 -5.74 14.39
N ASP A 107 9.74 -6.90 14.48
CA ASP A 107 10.36 -7.56 13.33
C ASP A 107 9.30 -8.12 12.37
N PHE A 108 8.18 -8.64 12.91
CA PHE A 108 7.00 -8.99 12.11
C PHE A 108 6.45 -7.77 11.36
N MET A 109 6.23 -6.65 12.05
CA MET A 109 5.71 -5.42 11.45
C MET A 109 6.62 -4.90 10.35
N ASN A 110 7.94 -4.90 10.57
CA ASN A 110 8.92 -4.48 9.56
C ASN A 110 8.88 -5.36 8.31
N LYS A 111 8.76 -6.69 8.49
CA LYS A 111 8.64 -7.63 7.38
C LYS A 111 7.36 -7.39 6.57
N PHE A 112 6.24 -7.17 7.27
CA PHE A 112 4.95 -6.92 6.64
C PHE A 112 4.93 -5.59 5.87
N LEU A 113 5.47 -4.51 6.46
CA LEU A 113 5.60 -3.21 5.79
C LEU A 113 6.47 -3.30 4.53
N LYS A 114 7.57 -4.08 4.59
CA LYS A 114 8.42 -4.33 3.42
C LYS A 114 7.66 -5.06 2.30
N GLN A 115 6.82 -6.03 2.64
CA GLN A 115 5.97 -6.73 1.67
C GLN A 115 4.94 -5.79 1.03
N ILE A 116 4.30 -4.93 1.83
CA ILE A 116 3.36 -3.93 1.30
C ILE A 116 4.08 -2.95 0.36
N TYR A 117 5.24 -2.43 0.75
CA TYR A 117 6.03 -1.54 -0.10
C TYR A 117 6.42 -2.20 -1.44
N GLN A 118 6.80 -3.48 -1.42
CA GLN A 118 7.10 -4.26 -2.63
C GLN A 118 5.87 -4.50 -3.51
N ALA A 119 4.68 -4.61 -2.93
CA ALA A 119 3.44 -4.83 -3.68
C ALA A 119 2.86 -3.54 -4.30
N ILE A 120 3.22 -2.36 -3.76
CA ILE A 120 2.82 -1.05 -4.29
C ILE A 120 3.78 -0.54 -5.36
N LYS A 121 5.04 -1.00 -5.35
CA LYS A 121 6.08 -0.67 -6.34
C LYS A 121 5.84 -1.40 -7.66
#